data_AF-A0A962RM18-F1
#
_entry.id   AF-A0A962RM18-F1
#
_cell.length_a   1.000
_cell.length_b   1.000
_cell.length_c   1.000
_cell.angle_alpha   90.00
_cell.angle_beta   90.00
_cell.angle_gamma   90.00
#
_symmetry.space_group_name_H-M   'P 1'
#
loop_
_entity.id
_entity.type
_entity.pdbx_description
1 polymer ?
#
loop_
_entity_poly.entity_id
_entity_poly.type
_entity_poly.pdbx_seq_one_letter_code
_entity_poly.pdbx_strand_id
1 'polypeptide(L)'
;EHEVIGRSAVDLGLWPDWGPAHALRNALDRDPVLHDLRLPVHAADGTLRELQVAAARFEWDGAPAAVLIGRDVTAMERARRETDAILDKAALGIAFVRERRFDRVNPQFERIFGVPAGSLAGQPT
;
A
#
# COMPACT_ATOMS: atom_id res chain seq x y z
N GLU A 1 -2.81 10.44 -29.37
CA GLU A 1 -1.60 10.28 -28.53
C GLU A 1 -1.40 11.55 -27.73
N HIS A 2 -1.37 11.45 -26.40
CA HIS A 2 -0.94 12.59 -25.60
C HIS A 2 0.58 12.52 -25.47
N GLU A 3 1.23 13.62 -25.83
CA GLU A 3 2.67 13.82 -25.69
C GLU A 3 3.02 13.91 -24.20
N VAL A 4 3.24 12.75 -23.60
CA VAL A 4 3.64 12.59 -22.18
C VAL A 4 5.16 12.75 -22.03
N ILE A 5 5.91 12.50 -23.11
CA ILE A 5 7.37 12.59 -23.14
C ILE A 5 7.80 14.03 -22.82
N GLY A 6 8.72 14.18 -21.86
CA GLY A 6 9.27 15.48 -21.44
C GLY A 6 8.46 16.21 -20.35
N ARG A 7 7.28 15.71 -19.97
CA ARG A 7 6.48 16.27 -18.87
C ARG A 7 6.67 15.47 -17.60
N SER A 8 6.74 16.16 -16.46
CA SER A 8 6.80 15.49 -15.17
C SER A 8 5.42 14.96 -14.75
N ALA A 9 5.41 13.99 -13.82
CA ALA A 9 4.16 13.52 -13.22
C ALA A 9 3.36 14.65 -12.52
N VAL A 10 4.05 15.68 -12.03
CA VAL A 10 3.41 16.87 -11.45
C VAL A 10 2.77 17.73 -12.54
N ASP A 11 3.46 17.99 -13.66
CA ASP A 11 2.90 18.75 -14.79
C ASP A 11 1.69 18.07 -15.41
N LEU A 12 1.63 16.74 -15.30
CA LEU A 12 0.51 15.92 -15.76
C LEU A 12 -0.64 15.85 -14.73
N GLY A 13 -0.49 16.48 -13.57
CA GLY A 13 -1.48 16.48 -12.49
C GLY A 13 -1.61 15.15 -11.75
N LEU A 14 -0.67 14.21 -11.96
CA LEU A 14 -0.70 12.89 -11.33
C LEU A 14 -0.33 12.96 -9.84
N TRP A 15 0.44 13.98 -9.44
CA TRP A 15 0.72 14.28 -8.04
C TRP A 15 0.36 15.74 -7.72
N PRO A 16 -0.15 16.00 -6.49
CA PRO A 16 -0.54 17.36 -6.09
C PRO A 16 0.67 18.28 -5.91
N ASP A 17 1.84 17.71 -5.59
CA ASP A 17 3.09 18.42 -5.38
C ASP A 17 4.30 17.51 -5.68
N TRP A 18 5.50 18.04 -5.45
CA TRP A 18 6.77 17.34 -5.68
C TRP A 18 7.18 16.36 -4.58
N GLY A 19 6.43 16.28 -3.48
CA GLY A 19 6.74 15.42 -2.32
C GLY A 19 6.91 13.95 -2.71
N PRO A 20 5.93 13.31 -3.39
CA PRO A 20 6.04 11.94 -3.87
C PRO A 20 7.23 11.72 -4.81
N ALA A 21 7.49 12.66 -5.72
CA ALA A 21 8.59 12.59 -6.67
C ALA A 21 9.97 12.63 -5.97
N HIS A 22 10.11 13.50 -4.97
CA HIS A 22 11.34 13.59 -4.15
C HIS A 22 11.52 12.33 -3.30
N ALA A 23 10.44 11.82 -2.69
CA ALA A 23 10.49 10.60 -1.89
C ALA A 23 10.95 9.40 -2.72
N LEU A 24 10.40 9.24 -3.93
CA LEU A 24 10.80 8.18 -4.85
C LEU A 24 12.28 8.31 -5.26
N ARG A 25 12.73 9.52 -5.61
CA ARG A 25 14.12 9.76 -6.00
C ARG A 25 15.09 9.46 -4.86
N ASN A 26 14.82 9.98 -3.68
CA ASN A 26 15.64 9.75 -2.49
C ASN A 26 15.65 8.27 -2.07
N ALA A 27 14.57 7.53 -2.35
CA ALA A 27 14.53 6.09 -2.13
C ALA A 27 15.43 5.36 -3.16
N LEU A 28 15.35 5.72 -4.45
CA LEU A 28 16.20 5.15 -5.52
C LEU A 28 17.68 5.51 -5.39
N ASP A 29 18.00 6.66 -4.78
CA ASP A 29 19.39 7.04 -4.49
C ASP A 29 19.99 6.21 -3.35
N ARG A 30 19.15 5.68 -2.44
CA ARG A 30 19.58 4.83 -1.32
C ARG A 30 19.60 3.35 -1.69
N ASP A 31 18.59 2.89 -2.40
CA ASP A 31 18.47 1.52 -2.90
C ASP A 31 18.17 1.58 -4.41
N PRO A 32 19.08 1.09 -5.28
CA PRO A 32 18.87 1.13 -6.72
C PRO A 32 17.65 0.33 -7.18
N VAL A 33 17.09 -0.54 -6.33
CA VAL A 33 15.86 -1.29 -6.61
C VAL A 33 14.88 -1.15 -5.45
N LEU A 34 13.70 -0.62 -5.75
CA LEU A 34 12.61 -0.50 -4.80
C LEU A 34 11.51 -1.52 -5.10
N HIS A 35 11.07 -2.17 -4.04
CA HIS A 35 9.91 -3.06 -4.06
C HIS A 35 8.79 -2.46 -3.20
N ASP A 36 7.55 -2.68 -3.63
CA ASP A 36 6.35 -2.44 -2.85
C ASP A 36 6.16 -1.00 -2.31
N LEU A 37 6.73 0.00 -2.98
CA LEU A 37 6.53 1.39 -2.61
C LEU A 37 5.09 1.81 -2.92
N ARG A 38 4.36 2.28 -1.91
CA ARG A 38 2.98 2.73 -2.08
C ARG A 38 2.94 4.25 -2.19
N LEU A 39 2.37 4.74 -3.28
CA LEU A 39 2.25 6.17 -3.54
C LEU A 39 0.82 6.52 -3.93
N PRO A 40 0.24 7.59 -3.38
CA PRO A 40 -1.00 8.15 -3.90
C PRO A 40 -0.75 8.76 -5.28
N VAL A 41 -1.71 8.60 -6.19
CA VAL A 41 -1.71 9.25 -7.50
C VAL A 41 -3.11 9.73 -7.83
N HIS A 42 -3.22 10.87 -8.48
CA HIS A 42 -4.44 11.31 -9.12
C HIS A 42 -4.48 10.72 -10.53
N ALA A 43 -5.52 9.95 -10.83
CA ALA A 43 -5.78 9.54 -12.20
C ALA A 43 -6.27 10.74 -13.04
N ALA A 44 -6.23 10.58 -14.36
CA ALA A 44 -6.70 11.60 -15.30
C ALA A 44 -8.18 11.98 -15.10
N ASP A 45 -8.98 11.10 -14.50
CA ASP A 45 -10.37 11.33 -14.11
C ASP A 45 -10.53 12.10 -12.78
N GLY A 46 -9.42 12.52 -12.16
CA GLY A 46 -9.40 13.22 -10.87
C GLY A 46 -9.52 12.31 -9.65
N THR A 47 -9.68 10.99 -9.82
CA THR A 47 -9.80 10.06 -8.69
C THR A 47 -8.45 9.82 -8.01
N LEU A 48 -8.45 9.77 -6.68
CA LEU A 48 -7.29 9.33 -5.91
C LEU A 48 -7.18 7.80 -5.97
N ARG A 49 -6.02 7.33 -6.41
CA ARG A 49 -5.67 5.92 -6.52
C ARG A 49 -4.42 5.63 -5.70
N GLU A 50 -4.33 4.41 -5.20
CA GLU A 50 -3.15 3.88 -4.54
C GLU A 50 -2.40 2.99 -5.53
N LEU A 51 -1.21 3.44 -5.93
CA LEU A 51 -0.31 2.62 -6.74
C LEU A 51 0.72 1.94 -5.85
N GLN A 52 0.83 0.63 -6.00
CA GLN A 52 2.00 -0.13 -5.60
C GLN A 52 3.02 -0.07 -6.73
N VAL A 53 4.20 0.46 -6.44
CA VAL A 53 5.25 0.74 -7.41
C VAL A 53 6.47 -0.12 -7.11
N ALA A 54 6.96 -0.83 -8.12
CA ALA A 54 8.32 -1.31 -8.17
C ALA A 54 9.12 -0.35 -9.07
N ALA A 55 10.31 0.03 -8.64
CA ALA A 55 11.16 0.94 -9.40
C ALA A 55 12.61 0.46 -9.40
N ALA A 56 13.29 0.58 -10.53
CA ALA A 56 14.72 0.26 -10.61
C ALA A 56 15.45 1.37 -11.37
N ARG A 57 16.58 1.81 -10.82
CA ARG A 57 17.49 2.75 -11.47
C ARG A 57 18.52 1.98 -12.28
N PHE A 58 18.83 2.47 -13.46
CA PHE A 58 19.84 1.89 -14.35
C PHE A 58 20.50 3.00 -15.17
N GLU A 59 21.59 2.67 -15.86
CA GLU A 59 22.23 3.56 -16.82
C GLU A 59 21.68 3.27 -18.21
N TRP A 60 21.25 4.32 -18.90
CA TRP A 60 20.79 4.26 -20.28
C TRP A 60 21.51 5.33 -21.09
N ASP A 61 22.30 4.90 -22.07
CA ASP A 61 23.05 5.79 -22.96
C ASP A 61 23.92 6.82 -22.21
N GLY A 62 24.64 6.37 -21.16
CA GLY A 62 25.49 7.23 -20.35
C GLY A 62 24.74 8.14 -19.35
N ALA A 63 23.41 8.05 -19.28
CA ALA A 63 22.59 8.87 -18.39
C ALA A 63 21.82 8.03 -17.36
N PRO A 64 21.60 8.54 -16.13
CA PRO A 64 20.76 7.85 -15.15
C PRO A 64 19.29 7.80 -15.60
N ALA A 65 18.73 6.60 -15.64
CA ALA A 65 17.34 6.33 -15.97
C ALA A 65 16.66 5.50 -14.86
N ALA A 66 15.34 5.47 -14.86
CA ALA A 66 14.56 4.60 -13.98
C ALA A 66 13.37 3.99 -14.72
N VAL A 67 13.07 2.72 -14.42
CA VAL A 67 11.84 2.05 -14.84
C VAL A 67 10.93 1.95 -13.64
N LEU A 68 9.66 2.25 -13.84
CA LEU A 68 8.62 2.13 -12.81
C LEU A 68 7.52 1.22 -13.33
N ILE A 69 7.14 0.25 -12.52
CA ILE A 69 5.99 -0.63 -12.77
C ILE A 69 4.98 -0.35 -11.66
N GLY A 70 3.80 0.15 -12.04
CA GLY A 70 2.73 0.49 -11.11
C GLY A 70 1.55 -0.47 -11.24
N ARG A 71 1.05 -0.94 -10.09
CA ARG A 71 -0.23 -1.65 -9.98
C ARG A 71 -1.20 -0.81 -9.17
N ASP A 72 -2.38 -0.54 -9.73
CA ASP A 72 -3.50 0.04 -8.98
C ASP A 72 -4.02 -0.99 -7.97
N VAL A 73 -3.86 -0.70 -6.69
CA VAL A 73 -4.30 -1.55 -5.58
C VAL A 73 -5.48 -0.92 -4.82
N THR A 74 -6.06 0.16 -5.33
CA THR A 74 -7.10 0.95 -4.65
C THR A 74 -8.28 0.10 -4.18
N ALA A 75 -8.85 -0.71 -5.07
CA ALA A 75 -10.01 -1.54 -4.74
C ALA A 75 -9.69 -2.62 -3.70
N MET A 76 -8.53 -3.26 -3.82
CA MET A 76 -8.07 -4.28 -2.88
C MET A 76 -7.84 -3.70 -1.50
N GLU A 77 -7.20 -2.53 -1.42
CA GLU A 77 -6.94 -1.85 -0.15
C GLU A 77 -8.22 -1.29 0.48
N ARG A 78 -9.16 -0.77 -0.30
CA ARG A 78 -10.49 -0.38 0.20
C ARG A 78 -11.24 -1.58 0.80
N ALA A 79 -11.34 -2.68 0.06
CA ALA A 79 -12.00 -3.90 0.54
C ALA A 79 -11.33 -4.46 1.81
N ARG A 80 -10.00 -4.43 1.86
CA ARG A 80 -9.24 -4.82 3.06
C ARG A 80 -9.59 -3.94 4.25
N ARG A 81 -9.55 -2.61 4.09
CA ARG A 81 -9.88 -1.65 5.16
C ARG A 81 -11.32 -1.80 5.63
N GLU A 82 -12.26 -2.03 4.73
CA GLU A 82 -13.66 -2.29 5.07
C GLU A 82 -13.80 -3.57 5.90
N THR A 83 -13.18 -4.66 5.46
CA THR A 83 -13.20 -5.94 6.18
C THR A 83 -12.57 -5.80 7.57
N ASP A 84 -11.41 -5.14 7.65
CA ASP A 84 -10.71 -4.89 8.91
C ASP A 84 -11.58 -4.05 9.86
N ALA A 85 -12.21 -2.98 9.36
CA ALA A 85 -13.11 -2.15 10.15
C ALA A 85 -14.37 -2.90 10.62
N ILE A 86 -14.94 -3.77 9.80
CA ILE A 86 -16.09 -4.61 10.18
C ILE A 86 -15.71 -5.54 11.31
N LEU A 87 -14.57 -6.24 11.17
CA LEU A 87 -14.10 -7.18 12.19
C LEU A 87 -13.79 -6.47 13.50
N ASP A 88 -13.05 -5.35 13.44
CA ASP A 88 -12.63 -4.58 14.61
C ASP A 88 -13.81 -3.96 15.36
N LYS A 89 -14.86 -3.55 14.64
CA LYS A 89 -16.06 -2.92 15.22
C LYS A 89 -17.20 -3.89 15.51
N ALA A 90 -17.06 -5.18 15.20
CA ALA A 90 -18.12 -6.15 15.43
C ALA A 90 -18.43 -6.31 16.93
N ALA A 91 -19.72 -6.34 17.26
CA ALA A 91 -20.20 -6.66 18.61
C ALA A 91 -20.12 -8.16 18.94
N LEU A 92 -19.82 -8.99 17.93
CA LEU A 92 -19.59 -10.44 18.08
C LEU A 92 -18.11 -10.73 18.26
N GLY A 93 -17.79 -11.74 19.07
CA GLY A 93 -16.45 -12.29 19.13
C GLY A 93 -16.18 -13.13 17.88
N ILE A 94 -15.22 -12.71 17.06
CA ILE A 94 -14.83 -13.38 15.82
C ILE A 94 -13.36 -13.76 15.91
N ALA A 95 -13.06 -15.03 15.68
CA ALA A 95 -11.72 -15.56 15.52
C ALA A 95 -11.62 -16.36 14.22
N PHE A 96 -10.62 -16.07 13.40
CA PHE A 96 -10.25 -16.84 12.24
C PHE A 96 -9.09 -17.77 12.61
N VAL A 97 -9.27 -19.07 12.37
CA VAL A 97 -8.32 -20.11 12.76
C VAL A 97 -7.76 -20.77 11.50
N ARG A 98 -6.44 -20.83 11.40
CA ARG A 98 -5.71 -21.51 10.32
C ARG A 98 -4.52 -22.25 10.91
N GLU A 99 -4.29 -23.48 10.46
CA GLU A 99 -3.17 -24.32 10.96
C GLU A 99 -3.15 -24.48 12.50
N ARG A 100 -4.34 -24.57 13.12
CA ARG A 100 -4.54 -24.63 14.59
C ARG A 100 -3.96 -23.43 15.35
N ARG A 101 -3.91 -22.26 14.68
CA ARG A 101 -3.51 -20.99 15.28
C ARG A 101 -4.53 -19.92 14.95
N PHE A 102 -4.68 -18.97 15.86
CA PHE A 102 -5.45 -17.76 15.64
C PHE A 102 -4.75 -16.89 14.59
N ASP A 103 -5.26 -16.86 13.37
CA ASP A 103 -4.72 -16.04 12.28
C ASP A 103 -5.21 -14.59 12.39
N ARG A 104 -6.49 -14.40 12.76
CA ARG A 104 -7.06 -13.10 13.10
C ARG A 104 -8.04 -13.23 14.25
N VAL A 105 -8.01 -12.28 15.17
CA VAL A 105 -8.95 -12.22 16.30
C VAL A 105 -9.39 -10.77 16.47
N ASN A 106 -10.69 -10.54 16.58
CA ASN A 106 -11.18 -9.20 16.82
C ASN A 106 -11.16 -8.83 18.33
N PRO A 107 -11.14 -7.53 18.67
CA PRO A 107 -11.05 -7.10 20.07
C PRO A 107 -12.22 -7.56 20.95
N GLN A 108 -13.37 -7.87 20.37
CA GLN A 108 -14.53 -8.37 21.11
C GLN A 108 -14.35 -9.84 21.53
N PHE A 109 -13.73 -10.67 20.71
CA PHE A 109 -13.41 -12.05 21.08
C PHE A 109 -12.46 -12.07 22.28
N GLU A 110 -11.40 -11.26 22.24
CA GLU A 110 -10.46 -11.13 23.36
C GLU A 110 -11.15 -10.65 24.65
N ARG A 111 -12.09 -9.70 24.54
CA ARG A 111 -12.92 -9.25 25.66
C ARG A 111 -13.78 -10.36 26.26
N ILE A 112 -14.39 -11.21 25.43
CA ILE A 112 -15.20 -12.36 25.90
C ILE A 112 -14.36 -13.30 26.76
N PHE A 113 -13.10 -13.53 26.39
CA PHE A 113 -12.18 -14.39 27.14
C PHE A 113 -11.39 -13.66 28.24
N GLY A 114 -11.55 -12.33 28.38
CA GLY A 114 -10.87 -11.54 29.40
C GLY A 114 -9.36 -11.42 29.20
N VAL A 115 -8.87 -11.58 27.98
CA VAL A 115 -7.44 -11.52 27.65
C VAL A 115 -7.05 -10.14 27.11
N PRO A 116 -5.76 -9.73 27.20
CA PRO A 116 -5.31 -8.46 26.67
C PRO A 116 -5.54 -8.32 25.17
N ALA A 117 -5.80 -7.10 24.70
CA ALA A 117 -6.00 -6.83 23.29
C ALA A 117 -4.73 -7.15 22.46
N GLY A 118 -4.91 -7.86 21.34
CA GLY A 118 -3.84 -8.32 20.47
C GLY A 118 -3.02 -9.50 21.01
N SER A 119 -3.41 -10.12 22.13
CA SER A 119 -2.65 -11.22 22.73
C SER A 119 -2.91 -12.58 22.08
N LEU A 120 -4.06 -12.76 21.43
CA LEU A 120 -4.42 -14.05 20.85
C LEU A 120 -3.88 -14.27 19.43
N ALA A 121 -3.55 -13.21 18.69
CA ALA A 121 -3.03 -13.34 17.33
C ALA A 121 -1.73 -14.18 17.30
N GLY A 122 -1.72 -15.22 16.47
CA GLY A 122 -0.63 -16.18 16.36
C GLY A 122 -0.57 -17.24 17.46
N GLN A 123 -1.43 -17.20 18.49
CA GLN A 123 -1.43 -18.25 19.50
C GLN A 123 -2.07 -19.55 18.96
N PRO A 124 -1.67 -20.72 19.46
CA PRO A 124 -2.38 -21.98 19.20
C PRO A 124 -3.82 -21.90 19.71
N THR A 125 -4.75 -22.57 19.01
CA THR A 125 -6.15 -22.74 19.43
C THR A 125 -6.36 -23.96 20.28
#